data_AF-G4QNP5-F1
#
_entry.id   AF-G4QNP5-F1
#
_cell.length_a   1.000
_cell.length_b   1.000
_cell.length_c   1.000
_cell.angle_alpha   90.00
_cell.angle_beta   90.00
_cell.angle_gamma   90.00
#
_symmetry.space_group_name_H-M   'P 1'
#
loop_
_entity.id
_entity.type
_entity.pdbx_description
1 polymer ?
#
loop_
_entity_poly.entity_id
_entity_poly.type
_entity_poly.pdbx_seq_one_letter_code
_entity_poly.pdbx_strand_id
1 'polypeptide(L)' 'MHINDQNREQLQPMSSAEQVVLVIGFVIFITSLFSIGYALLASFLLPASNSTLLVAVFGLLGAYLGRKILRRGRKEITL' A
#
# COMPACT_ATOMS: atom_id res chain seq x y z
N MET A 1 1.47 -3.41 42.63
CA MET A 1 1.01 -3.71 41.25
C MET A 1 1.67 -2.68 40.33
N HIS A 2 2.89 -2.95 39.87
CA HIS A 2 3.64 -2.06 38.96
C HIS A 2 3.14 -2.33 37.54
N ILE A 3 2.10 -1.60 37.14
CA ILE A 3 1.49 -1.74 35.82
C ILE A 3 2.08 -0.65 34.92
N ASN A 4 2.96 -1.10 34.01
CA ASN A 4 2.90 -0.67 32.60
C ASN A 4 3.41 0.74 32.23
N ASP A 5 4.48 1.25 32.86
CA ASP A 5 5.17 2.45 32.33
C ASP A 5 6.12 2.11 31.17
N GLN A 6 6.68 0.88 31.12
CA GLN A 6 7.55 0.44 30.01
C GLN A 6 6.83 0.26 28.66
N ASN A 7 5.49 0.25 28.63
CA ASN A 7 4.71 0.12 27.39
C ASN A 7 4.38 1.48 26.76
N ARG A 8 4.70 2.59 27.44
CA ARG A 8 4.47 3.94 26.90
C ARG A 8 5.61 4.46 26.03
N GLU A 9 6.80 3.87 26.11
CA GLU A 9 7.98 4.31 25.35
C GLU A 9 8.06 3.69 23.94
N GLN A 10 7.20 2.73 23.60
CA GLN A 10 7.22 2.05 22.29
C GLN A 10 6.29 2.66 21.22
N LEU A 11 5.49 3.66 21.56
CA LEU A 11 4.86 4.51 20.56
C LEU A 11 5.74 5.74 20.34
N GLN A 12 6.90 5.53 19.70
CA GLN A 12 7.57 6.65 19.07
C GLN A 12 6.54 7.32 18.15
N PRO A 13 6.27 8.63 18.32
CA PRO A 13 5.35 9.33 17.44
C PRO A 13 5.95 9.26 16.04
N MET A 14 5.33 8.45 15.19
CA MET A 14 5.68 8.33 13.79
C MET A 14 5.82 9.75 13.22
N SER A 15 6.97 10.05 12.63
CA SER A 15 7.23 11.40 12.12
C SER A 15 6.12 11.78 11.15
N SER A 16 5.62 13.02 11.18
CA SER A 16 4.56 13.45 10.27
C SER A 16 4.90 13.18 8.80
N ALA A 17 6.20 13.19 8.46
CA ALA A 17 6.70 12.80 7.14
C ALA A 17 6.48 11.31 6.83
N GLU A 18 6.75 10.43 7.78
CA GLU A 18 6.54 8.97 7.64
C GLU A 18 5.05 8.65 7.53
N GLN A 19 4.20 9.33 8.30
CA GLN A 19 2.75 9.16 8.22
C GLN A 19 2.21 9.57 6.84
N VAL A 20 2.70 10.68 6.28
CA VAL A 20 2.35 11.12 4.92
C VAL A 20 2.83 10.11 3.88
N VAL A 21 4.06 9.60 3.99
CA VAL A 21 4.59 8.57 3.09
C VAL A 21 3.76 7.28 3.16
N LEU A 22 3.30 6.90 4.35
CA LEU A 22 2.47 5.71 4.55
C LEU A 22 1.08 5.87 3.92
N VAL A 23 0.47 7.06 4.08
CA VAL A 23 -0.80 7.41 3.44
C VAL A 23 -0.66 7.41 1.92
N ILE A 24 0.40 8.01 1.37
CA ILE A 24 0.68 8.00 -0.08
C ILE A 24 0.84 6.55 -0.57
N GLY A 25 1.61 5.73 0.15
CA GLY A 25 1.78 4.31 -0.17
C GLY A 25 0.46 3.55 -0.15
N PHE A 26 -0.45 3.89 0.78
CA PHE A 26 -1.77 3.26 0.89
C PHE A 26 -2.69 3.67 -0.26
N VAL A 27 -2.72 4.95 -0.61
CA VAL A 27 -3.49 5.46 -1.76
C VAL A 27 -3.01 4.81 -3.06
N ILE A 28 -1.70 4.72 -3.26
CA ILE A 28 -1.11 4.03 -4.43
C ILE A 28 -1.56 2.56 -4.45
N PHE A 29 -1.45 1.86 -3.32
CA PHE A 29 -1.84 0.45 -3.22
C PHE A 29 -3.30 0.20 -3.59
N ILE A 30 -4.21 1.00 -3.02
CA ILE A 30 -5.65 0.86 -3.29
C ILE A 30 -5.99 1.22 -4.73
N THR A 31 -5.46 2.33 -5.25
CA THR A 31 -5.69 2.76 -6.65
C THR A 31 -5.22 1.69 -7.64
N SER A 32 -4.08 1.07 -7.35
CA SER A 32 -3.55 -0.04 -8.13
C SER A 32 -4.42 -1.29 -8.09
N LEU A 33 -4.98 -1.66 -6.93
CA LEU A 33 -5.95 -2.76 -6.81
C LEU A 33 -7.20 -2.50 -7.65
N PHE A 34 -7.75 -1.28 -7.60
CA PHE A 34 -8.88 -0.90 -8.43
C PHE A 34 -8.53 -0.94 -9.92
N SER A 35 -7.32 -0.53 -10.30
CA SER A 35 -6.86 -0.59 -11.70
C SER A 35 -6.78 -2.04 -12.21
N ILE A 36 -6.30 -2.98 -11.38
CA ILE A 36 -6.30 -4.41 -11.71
C ILE A 36 -7.74 -4.91 -11.85
N GLY A 37 -8.61 -4.60 -10.89
CA GLY A 37 -10.02 -5.00 -10.93
C GLY A 37 -10.73 -4.48 -12.18
N TYR A 38 -10.49 -3.23 -12.54
CA TYR A 38 -10.98 -2.63 -13.77
C TYR A 38 -10.43 -3.33 -15.01
N ALA A 39 -9.12 -3.62 -15.06
CA ALA A 39 -8.52 -4.33 -16.19
C ALA A 39 -9.10 -5.75 -16.36
N LEU A 40 -9.35 -6.47 -15.25
CA LEU A 40 -9.99 -7.78 -15.28
C LEU A 40 -11.43 -7.69 -15.79
N LEU A 41 -12.20 -6.72 -15.29
CA LEU A 41 -13.56 -6.48 -15.74
C LEU A 41 -13.60 -6.10 -17.22
N ALA A 42 -12.75 -5.17 -17.65
CA ALA A 42 -12.63 -4.76 -19.04
C ALA A 42 -12.20 -5.93 -19.96
N SER A 43 -11.33 -6.83 -19.48
CA SER A 43 -10.94 -8.04 -20.21
C SER A 43 -12.08 -9.05 -20.36
N PHE A 44 -13.11 -8.99 -19.52
CA PHE A 44 -14.28 -9.85 -19.60
C PHE A 44 -15.36 -9.27 -20.53
N LEU A 45 -15.51 -7.95 -20.55
CA LEU A 45 -16.52 -7.26 -21.38
C LEU A 45 -16.06 -6.95 -22.80
N LEU A 46 -14.77 -6.72 -23.02
CA LEU A 46 -14.22 -6.34 -24.33
C LEU A 46 -13.19 -7.37 -24.80
N PRO A 47 -13.01 -7.55 -26.13
CA PRO A 47 -11.92 -8.35 -26.67
C PRO A 47 -10.60 -7.88 -26.08
N ALA A 48 -9.78 -8.83 -25.62
CA ALA A 48 -8.53 -8.54 -24.94
C ALA A 48 -7.68 -7.55 -25.76
N SER A 49 -7.54 -6.33 -25.22
CA SER A 49 -6.74 -5.28 -25.85
C SER A 49 -5.38 -5.17 -25.17
N ASN A 50 -4.33 -4.87 -25.94
CA ASN A 50 -2.99 -4.63 -25.39
C ASN A 50 -2.99 -3.53 -24.31
N SER A 51 -3.90 -2.56 -24.41
CA SER A 51 -4.08 -1.51 -23.40
C SER A 51 -4.55 -2.07 -22.05
N THR A 52 -5.42 -3.07 -22.05
CA THR A 52 -5.91 -3.73 -20.82
C THR A 52 -4.78 -4.47 -20.09
N LEU A 53 -3.90 -5.13 -20.84
CA LEU A 53 -2.71 -5.79 -20.29
C LEU A 53 -1.73 -4.79 -19.65
N LEU A 54 -1.49 -3.66 -20.32
CA LEU A 54 -0.64 -2.60 -19.75
C LEU A 54 -1.20 -2.07 -18.43
N VAL A 55 -2.50 -1.79 -18.37
CA VAL A 55 -3.15 -1.31 -17.13
C VAL A 55 -3.03 -2.35 -16.01
N ALA A 56 -3.20 -3.64 -16.31
CA ALA A 56 -3.02 -4.71 -15.33
C ALA A 56 -1.57 -4.76 -14.81
N VAL A 57 -0.56 -4.64 -15.68
CA VAL A 57 0.86 -4.63 -15.31
C VAL A 57 1.21 -3.41 -14.46
N PHE A 58 0.76 -2.21 -14.85
CA PHE A 58 0.97 -0.99 -14.05
C PHE A 58 0.28 -1.08 -12.70
N GLY A 59 -0.95 -1.59 -12.65
CA GLY A 59 -1.63 -1.89 -11.40
C GLY A 59 -0.85 -2.87 -10.53
N LEU A 60 -0.28 -3.93 -11.10
CA LEU A 60 0.48 -4.92 -10.35
C LEU A 60 1.79 -4.34 -9.77
N LEU A 61 2.50 -3.52 -10.55
CA LEU A 61 3.69 -2.79 -10.10
C LEU A 61 3.35 -1.78 -9.00
N GLY A 62 2.30 -0.98 -9.17
CA GLY A 62 1.88 0.00 -8.17
C GLY A 62 1.41 -0.66 -6.87
N ALA A 63 0.69 -1.79 -6.96
CA ALA A 63 0.30 -2.59 -5.79
C ALA A 63 1.54 -3.17 -5.08
N TYR A 64 2.53 -3.63 -5.83
CA TYR A 64 3.79 -4.11 -5.24
C TYR A 64 4.56 -2.98 -4.53
N LEU A 65 4.68 -1.80 -5.15
CA LEU A 65 5.34 -0.64 -4.55
C LEU A 65 4.62 -0.16 -3.29
N GLY A 66 3.30 0.00 -3.35
CA GLY A 66 2.48 0.39 -2.20
C GLY A 66 2.64 -0.61 -1.05
N ARG A 67 2.59 -1.92 -1.32
CA ARG A 67 2.84 -2.97 -0.32
C ARG A 67 4.24 -2.88 0.29
N LYS A 68 5.26 -2.56 -0.52
CA LYS A 68 6.65 -2.41 -0.06
C LYS A 68 6.80 -1.20 0.87
N ILE A 69 6.16 -0.08 0.56
CA ILE A 69 6.13 1.14 1.39
C ILE A 69 5.42 0.87 2.73
N LEU A 70 4.23 0.25 2.69
CA LEU A 70 3.49 -0.11 3.90
C LEU A 70 4.24 -1.09 4.81
N ARG A 71 5.04 -2.00 4.22
CA ARG A 71 5.89 -2.93 4.98
C ARG A 71 7.11 -2.28 5.60
N ARG A 72 7.66 -1.23 4.99
CA ARG A 72 8.79 -0.46 5.56
C ARG A 72 8.35 0.32 6.77
N GLY A 73 7.22 1.03 6.69
CA GLY A 73 6.67 1.73 7.85
C GLY A 73 6.33 0.82 9.03
N ARG A 74 6.05 -0.47 8.80
CA ARG A 74 5.83 -1.44 9.89
C ARG A 74 7.11 -1.85 10.63
N LYS A 75 8.28 -1.81 9.98
CA LYS A 75 9.55 -2.20 10.58
C LYS A 75 10.14 -1.12 11.50
N GLU A 76 9.81 0.14 11.26
CA GLU A 76 10.23 1.27 12.10
C GLU A 76 9.48 1.32 13.45
N ILE A 77 8.34 0.62 13.58
CA ILE A 77 7.54 0.60 14.82
C ILE A 77 7.97 -0.56 15.75
N THR A 78 8.91 -1.42 15.34
CA THR A 78 9.31 -2.64 16.10
C THR A 78 10.79 -2.70 16.48
N LEU A 79 11.55 -1.62 16.28
CA LEU A 79 12.94 -1.48 16.73
C LEU A 79 13.03 -0.37 17.77
#